data_AF-A0A8J7ZGE1-F1
#
_entry.id   AF-A0A8J7ZGE1-F1
#
_cell.length_a   1.000
_cell.length_b   1.000
_cell.length_c   1.000
_cell.angle_alpha   90.00
_cell.angle_beta   90.00
_cell.angle_gamma   90.00
#
_symmetry.space_group_name_H-M   'P 1'
#
loop_
_entity.id
_entity.type
_entity.pdbx_description
1 polymer ?
#
loop_
_entity_poly.entity_id
_entity_poly.type
_entity_poly.pdbx_seq_one_letter_code
_entity_poly.pdbx_strand_id
1 'polypeptide(L)'
;MSEKIKALKEKYESKISSKDELEKYSNELTNLVFKFQQEDKIEGLMEIVDIYEKLLVKNPDNQIIQNHYGQTILNSLPLFFTKLTPTEILDVVNTLRSHAYDSKQFVLLEYLVMTLVNLIYDFSLIQRLSSIREFTMELIDLSRKHQNKERIEIACAKGLMNATMIFLQNNNKDSATDCYKAMRKIMDRYPEKDMVDTMQLQRLKEILE
;
A
#
# COMPACT_ATOMS: atom_id res chain seq x y z
N MET A 1 -25.39 2.71 4.86
CA MET A 1 -25.28 1.27 5.15
C MET A 1 -26.27 0.42 4.35
N SER A 2 -25.76 -0.40 3.43
CA SER A 2 -26.57 -1.43 2.73
C SER A 2 -27.05 -2.49 3.73
N GLU A 3 -28.29 -2.99 3.59
CA GLU A 3 -28.81 -4.09 4.41
C GLU A 3 -27.87 -5.31 4.43
N LYS A 4 -27.18 -5.57 3.31
CA LYS A 4 -26.20 -6.66 3.20
C LYS A 4 -24.95 -6.40 4.05
N ILE A 5 -24.44 -5.17 4.08
CA ILE A 5 -23.32 -4.81 4.98
C ILE A 5 -23.76 -4.95 6.44
N LYS A 6 -24.97 -4.49 6.77
CA LYS A 6 -25.50 -4.60 8.14
C LYS A 6 -25.57 -6.07 8.59
N ALA A 7 -26.15 -6.95 7.76
CA ALA A 7 -26.21 -8.38 8.05
C ALA A 7 -24.83 -9.02 8.18
N LEU A 8 -23.87 -8.62 7.34
CA LEU A 8 -22.48 -9.07 7.46
C LEU A 8 -21.85 -8.57 8.75
N LYS A 9 -22.06 -7.32 9.13
CA LYS A 9 -21.53 -6.76 10.37
C LYS A 9 -22.08 -7.51 11.58
N GLU A 10 -23.39 -7.75 11.62
CA GLU A 10 -24.04 -8.55 12.67
C GLU A 10 -23.48 -9.97 12.71
N LYS A 11 -23.25 -10.61 11.55
CA LYS A 11 -22.62 -11.94 11.46
C LYS A 11 -21.18 -11.96 12.00
N TYR A 12 -20.41 -10.89 11.78
CA TYR A 12 -19.08 -10.75 12.37
C TYR A 12 -19.16 -10.56 13.89
N GLU A 13 -20.08 -9.72 14.35
CA GLU A 13 -20.30 -9.45 15.77
C GLU A 13 -20.82 -10.67 16.53
N SER A 14 -21.61 -11.55 15.88
CA SER A 14 -22.15 -12.78 16.46
C SER A 14 -21.15 -13.96 16.56
N LYS A 15 -19.85 -13.67 16.38
CA LYS A 15 -18.70 -14.55 16.58
C LYS A 15 -18.48 -15.52 15.41
N ILE A 16 -17.59 -15.12 14.50
CA ILE A 16 -16.99 -16.02 13.51
C ILE A 16 -16.15 -17.07 14.27
N SER A 17 -16.52 -18.34 14.15
CA SER A 17 -16.01 -19.41 15.01
C SER A 17 -15.02 -20.36 14.32
N SER A 18 -15.02 -20.35 12.99
CA SER A 18 -14.15 -21.22 12.18
C SER A 18 -13.42 -20.45 11.08
N LYS A 19 -12.32 -21.03 10.60
CA LYS A 19 -11.55 -20.52 9.46
C LYS A 19 -12.41 -20.43 8.19
N ASP A 20 -13.25 -21.44 7.95
CA ASP A 20 -14.11 -21.50 6.77
C ASP A 20 -15.19 -20.41 6.77
N GLU A 21 -15.77 -20.12 7.95
CA GLU A 21 -16.70 -19.00 8.10
C GLU A 21 -16.03 -17.65 7.84
N LEU A 22 -14.79 -17.48 8.29
CA LEU A 22 -14.02 -16.27 8.07
C LEU A 22 -13.66 -16.07 6.60
N GLU A 23 -13.27 -17.14 5.91
CA GLU A 23 -12.96 -17.11 4.48
C GLU A 23 -14.22 -16.78 3.66
N LYS A 24 -15.34 -17.44 3.95
CA LYS A 24 -16.62 -17.13 3.32
C LYS A 24 -17.02 -15.67 3.58
N TYR A 25 -16.88 -15.21 4.82
CA TYR A 25 -17.17 -13.83 5.20
C TYR A 25 -16.32 -12.83 4.42
N SER A 26 -15.00 -13.07 4.33
CA SER A 26 -14.07 -12.20 3.62
C SER A 26 -14.35 -12.17 2.12
N ASN A 27 -14.69 -13.31 1.52
CA ASN A 27 -15.12 -13.37 0.12
C ASN A 27 -16.42 -12.57 -0.13
N GLU A 28 -17.38 -12.62 0.78
CA GLU A 28 -18.61 -11.83 0.70
C GLU A 28 -18.32 -10.31 0.76
N LEU A 29 -17.38 -9.89 1.61
CA LEU A 29 -16.91 -8.50 1.68
C LEU A 29 -16.15 -8.09 0.41
N THR A 30 -15.24 -8.92 -0.10
CA THR A 30 -14.50 -8.63 -1.35
C THR A 30 -15.46 -8.43 -2.53
N ASN A 31 -16.53 -9.23 -2.63
CA ASN A 31 -17.55 -9.01 -3.66
C ASN A 31 -18.28 -7.67 -3.51
N LEU A 32 -18.49 -7.21 -2.26
CA LEU A 32 -19.06 -5.89 -2.02
C LEU A 32 -18.08 -4.76 -2.34
N VAL A 33 -16.78 -4.95 -2.11
CA VAL A 33 -15.73 -4.00 -2.53
C VAL A 33 -15.84 -3.76 -4.04
N PHE A 34 -15.82 -4.82 -4.84
CA PHE A 34 -15.95 -4.70 -6.30
C PHE A 34 -17.25 -4.00 -6.71
N LYS A 35 -18.36 -4.36 -6.07
CA LYS A 35 -19.66 -3.72 -6.33
C LYS A 35 -19.63 -2.22 -6.02
N PHE A 36 -19.10 -1.81 -4.87
CA PHE A 36 -19.06 -0.40 -4.50
C PHE A 36 -18.06 0.40 -5.32
N GLN A 37 -16.97 -0.21 -5.79
CA GLN A 37 -16.08 0.41 -6.75
C GLN A 37 -16.79 0.67 -8.08
N GLN A 38 -17.56 -0.29 -8.60
CA GLN A 38 -18.35 -0.12 -9.83
C GLN A 38 -19.47 0.92 -9.68
N GLU A 39 -20.07 0.98 -8.50
CA GLU A 39 -21.15 1.92 -8.17
C GLU A 39 -20.64 3.28 -7.67
N ASP A 40 -19.32 3.50 -7.61
CA ASP A 40 -18.70 4.75 -7.15
C ASP A 40 -19.10 5.15 -5.70
N LYS A 41 -19.35 4.15 -4.84
CA LYS A 41 -19.88 4.30 -3.46
C LYS A 41 -18.77 4.25 -2.41
N ILE A 42 -18.15 5.40 -2.15
CA ILE A 42 -17.05 5.52 -1.18
C ILE A 42 -17.47 5.15 0.24
N GLU A 43 -18.66 5.51 0.69
CA GLU A 43 -19.12 5.25 2.05
C GLU A 43 -19.24 3.74 2.31
N GLY A 44 -19.69 2.98 1.31
CA GLY A 44 -19.76 1.52 1.40
C GLY A 44 -18.38 0.87 1.48
N LEU A 45 -17.38 1.43 0.80
CA LEU A 45 -16.00 0.96 0.91
C LEU A 45 -15.39 1.26 2.27
N MET A 46 -15.59 2.48 2.78
CA MET A 46 -15.13 2.86 4.11
C MET A 46 -15.78 1.98 5.20
N GLU A 47 -17.07 1.67 5.07
CA GLU A 47 -17.74 0.71 5.96
C GLU A 47 -17.08 -0.69 5.92
N ILE A 48 -16.58 -1.15 4.76
CA ILE A 48 -15.87 -2.43 4.65
C ILE A 48 -14.47 -2.36 5.25
N VAL A 49 -13.74 -1.26 5.01
CA VAL A 49 -12.42 -1.00 5.62
C VAL A 49 -12.54 -1.07 7.14
N ASP A 50 -13.51 -0.37 7.74
CA ASP A 50 -13.80 -0.41 9.18
C ASP A 50 -14.09 -1.82 9.70
N ILE A 51 -14.80 -2.64 8.93
CA ILE A 51 -15.10 -4.03 9.29
C ILE A 51 -13.81 -4.86 9.32
N TYR A 52 -12.96 -4.73 8.30
CA TYR A 52 -11.68 -5.43 8.26
C TYR A 52 -10.72 -4.97 9.36
N GLU A 53 -10.70 -3.69 9.71
CA GLU A 53 -9.89 -3.18 10.83
C GLU A 53 -10.32 -3.82 12.15
N LYS A 54 -11.63 -3.88 12.41
CA LYS A 54 -12.15 -4.55 13.61
C LYS A 54 -11.79 -6.03 13.62
N LEU A 55 -11.91 -6.71 12.48
CA LEU A 55 -11.52 -8.10 12.32
C LEU A 55 -10.05 -8.32 12.64
N LEU A 56 -9.21 -7.42 12.13
CA LEU A 56 -7.76 -7.45 12.30
C LEU A 56 -7.35 -7.23 13.76
N VAL A 57 -7.99 -6.28 14.46
CA VAL A 57 -7.75 -6.08 15.90
C VAL A 57 -8.07 -7.34 16.71
N LYS A 58 -9.14 -8.07 16.37
CA LYS A 58 -9.48 -9.34 17.06
C LYS A 58 -8.59 -10.50 16.65
N ASN A 59 -8.02 -10.48 15.44
CA ASN A 59 -7.27 -11.58 14.85
C ASN A 59 -6.00 -11.06 14.17
N PRO A 60 -5.08 -10.43 14.91
CA PRO A 60 -3.97 -9.67 14.32
C PRO A 60 -3.03 -10.56 13.52
N ASP A 61 -2.88 -11.83 13.90
CA ASP A 61 -2.00 -12.80 13.23
C ASP A 61 -2.72 -13.60 12.12
N ASN A 62 -3.95 -13.25 11.73
CA ASN A 62 -4.68 -13.98 10.69
C ASN A 62 -4.34 -13.47 9.28
N GLN A 63 -3.59 -14.26 8.51
CA GLN A 63 -3.17 -13.91 7.15
C GLN A 63 -4.32 -13.67 6.17
N ILE A 64 -5.45 -14.35 6.33
CA ILE A 64 -6.60 -14.18 5.44
C ILE A 64 -7.15 -12.76 5.65
N ILE A 65 -7.38 -12.35 6.90
CA ILE A 65 -7.83 -11.00 7.22
C ILE A 65 -6.80 -9.95 6.77
N GLN A 66 -5.51 -10.17 7.07
CA GLN A 66 -4.45 -9.25 6.63
C GLN A 66 -4.44 -9.07 5.11
N ASN A 67 -4.53 -10.17 4.35
CA ASN A 67 -4.58 -10.14 2.89
C ASN A 67 -5.80 -9.35 2.40
N HIS A 68 -6.99 -9.66 2.88
CA HIS A 68 -8.20 -8.99 2.40
C HIS A 68 -8.25 -7.51 2.80
N TYR A 69 -7.79 -7.15 4.00
CA TYR A 69 -7.68 -5.76 4.43
C TYR A 69 -6.73 -4.97 3.53
N GLY A 70 -5.49 -5.46 3.36
CA GLY A 70 -4.47 -4.82 2.53
C GLY A 70 -4.89 -4.72 1.06
N GLN A 71 -5.49 -5.77 0.49
CA GLN A 71 -6.05 -5.73 -0.87
C GLN A 71 -7.18 -4.71 -1.01
N THR A 72 -8.06 -4.62 -0.01
CA THR A 72 -9.20 -3.69 -0.05
C THR A 72 -8.69 -2.25 -0.10
N ILE A 73 -7.69 -1.90 0.72
CA ILE A 73 -7.07 -0.57 0.68
C ILE A 73 -6.38 -0.34 -0.67
N LEU A 74 -5.48 -1.24 -1.07
CA LEU A 74 -4.69 -1.07 -2.29
C LEU A 74 -5.57 -0.92 -3.54
N ASN A 75 -6.60 -1.75 -3.67
CA ASN A 75 -7.50 -1.74 -4.83
C ASN A 75 -8.48 -0.56 -4.80
N SER A 76 -8.73 0.03 -3.64
CA SER A 76 -9.65 1.17 -3.50
C SER A 76 -8.96 2.52 -3.64
N LEU A 77 -7.62 2.56 -3.69
CA LEU A 77 -6.85 3.80 -3.89
C LEU A 77 -7.36 4.67 -5.04
N PRO A 78 -7.64 4.16 -6.26
CA PRO A 78 -8.12 5.01 -7.35
C PRO A 78 -9.40 5.76 -7.00
N LEU A 79 -10.33 5.09 -6.29
CA LEU A 79 -11.57 5.69 -5.85
C LEU A 79 -11.36 6.62 -4.64
N PHE A 80 -10.42 6.30 -3.76
CA PHE A 80 -10.03 7.20 -2.66
C PHE A 80 -9.51 8.53 -3.21
N PHE A 81 -8.66 8.51 -4.24
CA PHE A 81 -8.16 9.76 -4.86
C PHE A 81 -9.21 10.60 -5.54
N THR A 82 -10.33 10.00 -5.99
CA THR A 82 -11.41 10.76 -6.62
C THR A 82 -12.45 11.27 -5.62
N LYS A 83 -12.56 10.66 -4.43
CA LYS A 83 -13.63 10.93 -3.46
C LYS A 83 -13.18 11.48 -2.12
N LEU A 84 -11.94 11.23 -1.72
CA LEU A 84 -11.40 11.63 -0.45
C LEU A 84 -10.40 12.78 -0.62
N THR A 85 -10.26 13.58 0.42
CA THR A 85 -9.19 14.56 0.54
C THR A 85 -7.85 13.85 0.76
N PRO A 86 -6.71 14.50 0.44
CA PRO A 86 -5.40 13.93 0.72
C PRO A 86 -5.19 13.57 2.20
N THR A 87 -5.78 14.33 3.12
CA THR A 87 -5.72 14.04 4.56
C THR A 87 -6.44 12.75 4.91
N GLU A 88 -7.65 12.55 4.41
CA GLU A 88 -8.42 11.31 4.65
C GLU A 88 -7.70 10.08 4.06
N ILE A 89 -7.06 10.23 2.88
CA ILE A 89 -6.23 9.17 2.30
C ILE A 89 -5.06 8.83 3.23
N LEU A 90 -4.38 9.85 3.76
CA LEU A 90 -3.29 9.66 4.72
C LEU A 90 -3.77 8.99 6.01
N ASP A 91 -4.97 9.30 6.49
CA ASP A 91 -5.54 8.66 7.68
C ASP A 91 -5.74 7.15 7.46
N VAL A 92 -6.32 6.75 6.33
CA VAL A 92 -6.46 5.32 5.97
C VAL A 92 -5.09 4.63 5.89
N VAL A 93 -4.11 5.28 5.27
CA VAL A 93 -2.75 4.75 5.11
C VAL A 93 -2.02 4.68 6.45
N ASN A 94 -2.24 5.63 7.34
CA ASN A 94 -1.69 5.64 8.70
C ASN A 94 -2.24 4.47 9.53
N THR A 95 -3.51 4.13 9.38
CA THR A 95 -4.08 2.95 10.05
C THR A 95 -3.48 1.66 9.49
N LEU A 96 -3.36 1.52 8.16
CA LEU A 96 -2.66 0.39 7.54
C LEU A 96 -1.22 0.28 8.04
N ARG A 97 -0.51 1.42 8.09
CA ARG A 97 0.88 1.52 8.56
C ARG A 97 1.02 1.04 10.01
N SER A 98 0.13 1.50 10.89
CA SER A 98 0.09 1.07 12.30
C SER A 98 -0.05 -0.45 12.40
N HIS A 99 -1.04 -1.03 11.72
CA HIS A 99 -1.25 -2.47 11.72
C HIS A 99 -0.11 -3.26 11.08
N ALA A 100 0.53 -2.73 10.03
CA ALA A 100 1.66 -3.36 9.38
C ALA A 100 2.87 -3.45 10.30
N TYR A 101 3.13 -2.43 11.13
CA TYR A 101 4.24 -2.42 12.08
C TYR A 101 3.99 -3.25 13.33
N ASP A 102 2.73 -3.38 13.76
CA ASP A 102 2.37 -4.23 14.90
C ASP A 102 2.26 -5.72 14.54
N SER A 103 2.11 -6.03 13.24
CA SER A 103 2.00 -7.40 12.75
C SER A 103 3.33 -8.16 12.88
N LYS A 104 3.27 -9.41 13.38
CA LYS A 104 4.41 -10.33 13.36
C LYS A 104 4.74 -10.87 11.96
N GLN A 105 3.84 -10.61 11.01
CA GLN A 105 3.86 -11.15 9.66
C GLN A 105 4.01 -10.04 8.64
N PHE A 106 4.63 -10.36 7.51
CA PHE A 106 4.98 -9.37 6.49
C PHE A 106 3.86 -9.05 5.51
N VAL A 107 2.69 -9.70 5.61
CA VAL A 107 1.60 -9.54 4.64
C VAL A 107 1.14 -8.08 4.55
N LEU A 108 0.80 -7.46 5.68
CA LEU A 108 0.41 -6.05 5.69
C LEU A 108 1.55 -5.10 5.29
N LEU A 109 2.79 -5.50 5.54
CA LEU A 109 3.95 -4.71 5.14
C LEU A 109 4.15 -4.74 3.62
N GLU A 110 3.92 -5.88 2.97
CA GLU A 110 3.89 -5.99 1.51
C GLU A 110 2.81 -5.06 0.92
N TYR A 111 1.60 -5.04 1.49
CA TYR A 111 0.54 -4.13 1.06
C TYR A 111 0.88 -2.66 1.32
N LEU A 112 1.43 -2.33 2.48
CA LEU A 112 1.86 -0.97 2.79
C LEU A 112 2.86 -0.47 1.73
N VAL A 113 3.89 -1.25 1.39
CA VAL A 113 4.88 -0.84 0.39
C VAL A 113 4.23 -0.62 -0.98
N MET A 114 3.36 -1.53 -1.43
CA MET A 114 2.65 -1.35 -2.70
C MET A 114 1.75 -0.10 -2.69
N THR A 115 1.08 0.16 -1.56
CA THR A 115 0.28 1.37 -1.36
C THR A 115 1.17 2.62 -1.45
N LEU A 116 2.32 2.66 -0.76
CA LEU A 116 3.25 3.79 -0.82
C LEU A 116 3.78 4.05 -2.23
N VAL A 117 4.07 3.00 -3.00
CA VAL A 117 4.50 3.12 -4.41
C VAL A 117 3.44 3.84 -5.25
N ASN A 118 2.17 3.47 -5.09
CA ASN A 118 1.06 4.12 -5.80
C ASN A 118 0.86 5.56 -5.31
N LEU A 119 0.90 5.79 -4.00
CA LEU A 119 0.77 7.13 -3.43
C LEU A 119 1.87 8.07 -3.91
N ILE A 120 3.11 7.61 -4.11
CA ILE A 120 4.20 8.43 -4.68
C ILE A 120 3.80 8.97 -6.05
N TYR A 121 3.23 8.11 -6.91
CA TYR A 121 2.76 8.53 -8.22
C TYR A 121 1.55 9.46 -8.11
N ASP A 122 0.51 9.06 -7.38
CA ASP A 122 -0.75 9.81 -7.31
C ASP A 122 -0.58 11.19 -6.63
N PHE A 123 0.22 11.27 -5.55
CA PHE A 123 0.54 12.55 -4.90
C PHE A 123 1.43 13.44 -5.77
N SER A 124 2.15 12.88 -6.75
CA SER A 124 2.91 13.69 -7.73
C SER A 124 1.98 14.45 -8.67
N LEU A 125 0.84 13.84 -9.05
CA LEU A 125 -0.15 14.46 -9.93
C LEU A 125 -0.77 15.72 -9.31
N ILE A 126 -0.84 15.76 -7.97
CA ILE A 126 -1.33 16.89 -7.19
C ILE A 126 -0.21 17.68 -6.49
N GLN A 127 1.05 17.50 -6.94
CA GLN A 127 2.24 18.25 -6.49
C GLN A 127 2.50 18.25 -4.97
N ARG A 128 2.17 17.16 -4.27
CA ARG A 128 2.38 17.02 -2.82
C ARG A 128 3.79 16.48 -2.50
N LEU A 129 4.82 17.25 -2.85
CA LEU A 129 6.23 16.83 -2.72
C LEU A 129 6.65 16.47 -1.29
N SER A 130 6.06 17.08 -0.26
CA SER A 130 6.36 16.76 1.14
C SER A 130 5.96 15.32 1.49
N SER A 131 4.76 14.90 1.08
CA SER A 131 4.27 13.53 1.30
C SER A 131 5.06 12.52 0.48
N ILE A 132 5.40 12.84 -0.77
CA ILE A 132 6.26 11.97 -1.61
C ILE A 132 7.61 11.74 -0.92
N ARG A 133 8.20 12.78 -0.32
CA ARG A 133 9.44 12.68 0.44
C ARG A 133 9.29 11.78 1.66
N GLU A 134 8.20 11.92 2.42
CA GLU A 134 7.90 11.06 3.57
C GLU A 134 7.77 9.60 3.16
N PHE A 135 6.94 9.29 2.15
CA PHE A 135 6.76 7.92 1.64
C PHE A 135 8.07 7.33 1.13
N THR A 136 8.89 8.13 0.45
CA THR A 136 10.20 7.71 -0.04
C THR A 136 11.14 7.37 1.11
N MET A 137 11.22 8.22 2.15
CA MET A 137 12.04 7.94 3.32
C MET A 137 11.61 6.66 4.02
N GLU A 138 10.30 6.42 4.09
CA GLU A 138 9.75 5.17 4.60
C GLU A 138 10.15 3.96 3.74
N LEU A 139 10.02 4.02 2.40
CA LEU A 139 10.48 2.95 1.51
C LEU A 139 11.98 2.64 1.69
N ILE A 140 12.82 3.66 1.88
CA ILE A 140 14.24 3.48 2.15
C ILE A 140 14.44 2.74 3.49
N ASP A 141 13.75 3.13 4.54
CA ASP A 141 13.85 2.48 5.85
C ASP A 141 13.36 1.03 5.80
N LEU A 142 12.23 0.77 5.14
CA LEU A 142 11.68 -0.58 4.96
C LEU A 142 12.64 -1.51 4.21
N SER A 143 13.24 -1.05 3.12
CA SER A 143 14.25 -1.85 2.39
C SER A 143 15.45 -2.19 3.26
N ARG A 144 15.90 -1.27 4.13
CA ARG A 144 17.03 -1.49 5.04
C ARG A 144 16.68 -2.48 6.15
N LYS A 145 15.49 -2.40 6.72
CA LYS A 145 15.02 -3.29 7.80
C LYS A 145 14.70 -4.70 7.30
N HIS A 146 14.37 -4.86 6.03
CA HIS A 146 13.85 -6.11 5.46
C HIS A 146 14.64 -6.60 4.22
N GLN A 147 15.97 -6.49 4.24
CA GLN A 147 16.89 -6.85 3.14
C GLN A 147 16.84 -8.31 2.65
N ASN A 148 16.09 -9.18 3.32
CA ASN A 148 15.91 -10.58 2.95
C ASN A 148 14.45 -10.89 2.56
N LYS A 149 13.64 -9.86 2.34
CA LYS A 149 12.23 -9.97 1.95
C LYS A 149 12.07 -9.46 0.54
N GLU A 150 12.36 -10.33 -0.42
CA GLU A 150 12.41 -10.03 -1.86
C GLU A 150 11.19 -9.21 -2.34
N ARG A 151 9.96 -9.61 -1.98
CA ARG A 151 8.74 -8.89 -2.38
C ARG A 151 8.70 -7.43 -1.91
N ILE A 152 9.11 -7.20 -0.67
CA ILE A 152 9.20 -5.85 -0.08
C ILE A 152 10.28 -5.05 -0.81
N GLU A 153 11.46 -5.63 -0.98
CA GLU A 153 12.60 -4.98 -1.62
C GLU A 153 12.31 -4.60 -3.08
N ILE A 154 11.75 -5.50 -3.88
CA ILE A 154 11.37 -5.25 -5.27
C ILE A 154 10.35 -4.11 -5.35
N ALA A 155 9.35 -4.10 -4.47
CA ALA A 155 8.34 -3.05 -4.46
C ALA A 155 8.94 -1.70 -4.00
N CYS A 156 9.84 -1.70 -2.99
CA CYS A 156 10.62 -0.53 -2.62
C CYS A 156 11.44 0.01 -3.81
N ALA A 157 12.16 -0.84 -4.55
CA ALA A 157 12.94 -0.41 -5.71
C ALA A 157 12.09 0.29 -6.78
N LYS A 158 10.89 -0.23 -7.06
CA LYS A 158 9.93 0.40 -7.98
C LYS A 158 9.48 1.78 -7.49
N GLY A 159 9.14 1.90 -6.21
CA GLY A 159 8.76 3.19 -5.63
C GLY A 159 9.90 4.21 -5.63
N LEU A 160 11.13 3.76 -5.35
CA LEU A 160 12.32 4.61 -5.37
C LEU A 160 12.68 5.06 -6.78
N MET A 161 12.46 4.23 -7.81
CA MET A 161 12.58 4.65 -9.22
C MET A 161 11.61 5.80 -9.53
N ASN A 162 10.33 5.63 -9.19
CA ASN A 162 9.31 6.65 -9.39
C ASN A 162 9.67 7.96 -8.66
N ALA A 163 10.05 7.85 -7.39
CA ALA A 163 10.48 9.00 -6.58
C ALA A 163 11.70 9.71 -7.18
N THR A 164 12.70 8.96 -7.65
CA THR A 164 13.89 9.52 -8.30
C THR A 164 13.51 10.40 -9.49
N MET A 165 12.65 9.89 -10.37
CA MET A 165 12.19 10.61 -11.55
C MET A 165 11.39 11.86 -11.17
N ILE A 166 10.47 11.74 -10.20
CA ILE A 166 9.66 12.87 -9.71
C ILE A 166 10.55 13.96 -9.11
N PHE A 167 11.54 13.61 -8.30
CA PHE A 167 12.45 14.60 -7.71
C PHE A 167 13.32 15.29 -8.75
N LEU A 168 13.82 14.57 -9.77
CA LEU A 168 14.54 15.19 -10.89
C LEU A 168 13.66 16.18 -11.66
N GLN A 169 12.41 15.82 -11.95
CA GLN A 169 11.45 16.71 -12.62
C GLN A 169 11.17 17.98 -11.81
N ASN A 170 11.31 17.91 -10.48
CA ASN A 170 11.13 19.03 -9.57
C ASN A 170 12.46 19.70 -9.16
N ASN A 171 13.54 19.49 -9.93
CA ASN A 171 14.87 20.05 -9.68
C ASN A 171 15.46 19.74 -8.29
N ASN A 172 15.02 18.67 -7.64
CA ASN A 172 15.49 18.25 -6.33
C ASN A 172 16.52 17.11 -6.47
N LYS A 173 17.72 17.47 -6.94
CA LYS A 173 18.79 16.50 -7.24
C LYS A 173 19.24 15.72 -6.01
N ASP A 174 19.23 16.32 -4.83
CA ASP A 174 19.67 15.65 -3.59
C ASP A 174 18.73 14.49 -3.24
N SER A 175 17.41 14.74 -3.19
CA SER A 175 16.46 13.66 -2.91
C SER A 175 16.44 12.61 -4.01
N ALA A 176 16.59 13.00 -5.28
CA ALA A 176 16.73 12.05 -6.38
C ALA A 176 17.97 11.14 -6.19
N THR A 177 19.10 11.72 -5.79
CA THR A 177 20.35 10.98 -5.54
C THR A 177 20.19 9.97 -4.41
N ASP A 178 19.51 10.35 -3.32
CA ASP A 178 19.26 9.46 -2.19
C ASP A 178 18.38 8.27 -2.59
N CYS A 179 17.32 8.52 -3.35
CA CYS A 179 16.44 7.46 -3.89
C CYS A 179 17.21 6.51 -4.79
N TYR A 180 17.98 7.06 -5.74
CA TYR A 180 18.77 6.29 -6.69
C TYR A 180 19.78 5.39 -6.00
N LYS A 181 20.54 5.93 -5.02
CA LYS A 181 21.51 5.14 -4.25
C LYS A 181 20.84 4.01 -3.46
N ALA A 182 19.67 4.26 -2.87
CA ALA A 182 18.93 3.24 -2.15
C ALA A 182 18.41 2.14 -3.10
N MET A 183 17.85 2.52 -4.25
CA MET A 183 17.40 1.61 -5.30
C MET A 183 18.54 0.75 -5.85
N ARG A 184 19.70 1.35 -6.16
CA ARG A 184 20.89 0.63 -6.63
C ARG A 184 21.32 -0.48 -5.65
N LYS A 185 21.35 -0.18 -4.35
CA LYS A 185 21.68 -1.19 -3.32
C LYS A 185 20.73 -2.38 -3.32
N ILE A 186 19.44 -2.17 -3.64
CA ILE A 186 18.46 -3.25 -3.75
C ILE A 186 18.73 -4.07 -5.02
N MET A 187 18.96 -3.40 -6.15
CA MET A 187 19.26 -4.08 -7.42
C MET A 187 20.53 -4.92 -7.35
N ASP A 188 21.57 -4.45 -6.65
CA ASP A 188 22.81 -5.19 -6.48
C ASP A 188 22.60 -6.48 -5.64
N ARG A 189 21.56 -6.55 -4.78
CA ARG A 189 21.18 -7.77 -4.05
C ARG A 189 20.40 -8.77 -4.90
N TYR A 190 19.71 -8.31 -5.94
CA TYR A 190 18.83 -9.12 -6.79
C TYR A 190 19.06 -8.80 -8.28
N PRO A 191 20.28 -9.02 -8.79
CA PRO A 191 20.69 -8.60 -10.13
C PRO A 191 19.91 -9.28 -11.26
N GLU A 192 19.27 -10.43 -10.99
CA GLU A 192 18.47 -11.20 -11.93
C GLU A 192 17.01 -10.76 -12.03
N LYS A 193 16.59 -9.78 -11.22
CA LYS A 193 15.19 -9.34 -11.15
C LYS A 193 14.97 -8.09 -11.99
N ASP A 194 14.02 -8.19 -12.91
CA ASP A 194 13.50 -7.04 -13.65
C ASP A 194 12.63 -6.18 -12.73
N MET A 195 13.27 -5.24 -12.04
CA MET A 195 12.58 -4.32 -11.13
C MET A 195 12.10 -3.06 -11.82
N VAL A 196 12.91 -2.54 -12.74
CA VAL A 196 12.79 -1.20 -13.32
C VAL A 196 13.32 -1.20 -14.75
N ASP A 197 12.89 -0.23 -15.56
CA ASP A 197 13.27 -0.16 -16.97
C ASP A 197 14.77 0.15 -17.16
N THR A 198 15.45 -0.66 -17.96
CA THR A 198 16.90 -0.56 -18.20
C THR A 198 17.30 0.76 -18.87
N MET A 199 16.46 1.32 -19.74
CA MET A 199 16.75 2.60 -20.38
C MET A 199 16.62 3.75 -19.38
N GLN A 200 15.61 3.72 -18.51
CA GLN A 200 15.48 4.68 -17.40
C GLN A 200 16.69 4.62 -16.47
N LEU A 201 17.14 3.42 -16.09
CA LEU A 201 18.34 3.24 -15.28
C LEU A 201 19.60 3.85 -15.88
N GLN A 202 19.82 3.65 -17.18
CA GLN A 202 20.98 4.18 -17.87
C GLN A 202 20.95 5.73 -17.88
N ARG A 203 19.78 6.32 -18.14
CA ARG A 203 19.61 7.79 -18.05
C ARG A 203 19.87 8.33 -16.65
N LEU A 204 19.37 7.64 -15.62
CA LEU A 204 19.61 8.05 -14.24
C LEU A 204 21.10 8.01 -13.88
N LYS A 205 21.82 7.00 -14.37
CA LYS A 205 23.27 6.90 -14.21
C LYS A 205 23.99 8.14 -14.75
N GLU A 206 23.64 8.57 -15.96
CA GLU A 206 24.25 9.75 -16.61
C GLU A 206 23.98 11.07 -15.88
N ILE A 207 22.91 11.15 -15.08
CA ILE A 207 22.50 12.38 -14.37
C ILE A 207 23.04 12.42 -12.93
N LEU A 208 23.12 11.25 -12.29
CA LEU A 208 23.31 11.10 -10.83
C LEU A 208 24.65 10.46 -10.44
N GLU A 209 25.41 9.88 -11.38
CA GLU A 209 26.78 9.41 -11.20
C GLU A 209 27.77 10.26 -12.01
#